data_AF-A0A7V5J0S2-F1
#
_entry.id   AF-A0A7V5J0S2-F1
#
_cell.length_a   1.000
_cell.length_b   1.000
_cell.length_c   1.000
_cell.angle_alpha   90.00
_cell.angle_beta   90.00
_cell.angle_gamma   90.00
#
_symmetry.space_group_name_H-M   'P 1'
#
loop_
_entity.id
_entity.type
_entity.pdbx_description
1 polymer ?
#
loop_
_entity_poly.entity_id
_entity_poly.type
_entity_poly.pdbx_seq_one_letter_code
_entity_poly.pdbx_strand_id
1 'polypeptide(L)'
;SLPSYVLVGLFLWVAVLKSGIHATLAGIILALFIPHESQDGTRKVAKQFEHDLDSSITYMILPLFAFANAGIALDNLSLDVLTHDITLGVVLGLFVGKQLGVFTFCWVTLQLGWAKLPREINGYLLYGISLLAGIGFTMSLFIASLSFEQSGTNSALLLDERLGIMIGSILSGVSGYFVLKWALQQKA
;
A
#
# COMPACT_ATOMS: atom_id res chain seq x y z
N SER A 1 16.72 0.04 26.16
CA SER A 1 17.68 -0.51 25.16
C SER A 1 16.86 -1.00 23.97
N LEU A 2 17.38 -1.00 22.74
CA LEU A 2 16.65 -1.47 21.54
C LEU A 2 15.87 -2.80 21.73
N PRO A 3 16.45 -3.83 22.39
CA PRO A 3 15.77 -5.11 22.63
C PRO A 3 14.52 -4.99 23.51
N SER A 4 14.47 -4.04 24.45
CA SER A 4 13.33 -3.93 25.37
C SER A 4 12.06 -3.48 24.66
N TYR A 5 12.16 -2.60 23.67
CA TYR A 5 11.00 -2.18 22.87
C TYR A 5 10.46 -3.29 21.97
N VAL A 6 11.35 -4.06 21.34
CA VAL A 6 10.96 -5.22 20.51
C VAL A 6 10.26 -6.28 21.36
N LEU A 7 10.74 -6.53 22.58
CA LEU A 7 10.16 -7.52 23.49
C LEU A 7 8.76 -7.09 23.96
N VAL A 8 8.60 -5.82 24.35
CA VAL A 8 7.27 -5.24 24.66
C VAL A 8 6.35 -5.31 23.45
N GLY A 9 6.87 -5.05 22.25
CA GLY A 9 6.14 -5.20 21.00
C GLY A 9 5.63 -6.59 20.73
N LEU A 10 6.49 -7.59 20.94
CA LEU A 10 6.13 -8.99 20.75
C LEU A 10 5.05 -9.42 21.75
N PHE A 11 5.16 -8.98 23.01
CA PHE A 11 4.13 -9.21 24.01
C PHE A 11 2.80 -8.54 23.63
N LEU A 12 2.84 -7.27 23.23
CA LEU A 12 1.66 -6.53 22.76
C LEU A 12 1.03 -7.21 21.55
N TRP A 13 1.83 -7.66 20.60
CA TRP A 13 1.38 -8.36 19.40
C TRP A 13 0.64 -9.66 19.75
N VAL A 14 1.18 -10.48 20.67
CA VAL A 14 0.51 -11.70 21.14
C VAL A 14 -0.79 -11.38 21.88
N ALA A 15 -0.80 -10.34 22.73
CA ALA A 15 -1.99 -9.92 23.44
C ALA A 15 -3.11 -9.45 22.48
N VAL A 16 -2.75 -8.65 21.47
CA VAL A 16 -3.66 -8.17 20.42
C VAL A 16 -4.22 -9.34 19.61
N LEU A 17 -3.36 -10.31 19.22
CA LEU A 17 -3.79 -11.51 18.51
C LEU A 17 -4.86 -12.31 19.28
N LYS A 18 -4.73 -12.42 20.61
CA LYS A 18 -5.72 -13.11 21.46
C LYS A 18 -6.99 -12.31 21.73
N SER A 19 -6.94 -10.99 21.57
CA SER A 19 -8.09 -10.09 21.74
C SER A 19 -9.01 -10.02 20.51
N GLY A 20 -8.66 -10.68 19.40
CA GLY A 20 -9.42 -10.63 18.14
C GLY A 20 -9.18 -9.36 17.32
N ILE A 21 -8.27 -8.49 17.77
CA ILE A 21 -7.83 -7.30 17.03
C ILE A 21 -6.69 -7.70 16.07
N HIS A 22 -6.64 -7.06 14.90
CA HIS A 22 -5.59 -7.30 13.92
C HIS A 22 -4.20 -6.97 14.47
N ALA A 23 -3.29 -7.94 14.38
CA ALA A 23 -1.95 -7.85 14.94
C ALA A 23 -1.09 -6.73 14.31
N THR A 24 -1.48 -6.22 13.14
CA THR A 24 -0.84 -5.07 12.49
C THR A 24 -1.01 -3.76 13.26
N LEU A 25 -2.13 -3.58 13.99
CA LEU A 25 -2.35 -2.42 14.83
C LEU A 25 -1.35 -2.36 16.00
N ALA A 26 -0.91 -3.52 16.51
CA ALA A 26 0.11 -3.57 17.56
C ALA A 26 1.43 -2.93 17.10
N GLY A 27 1.82 -3.16 15.83
CA GLY A 27 3.01 -2.54 15.24
C GLY A 27 2.88 -1.02 15.12
N ILE A 28 1.72 -0.52 14.69
CA ILE A 28 1.46 0.93 14.59
C ILE A 28 1.49 1.57 15.99
N ILE A 29 0.83 0.97 16.97
CA ILE A 29 0.81 1.45 18.35
C ILE A 29 2.24 1.50 18.88
N LEU A 30 3.01 0.41 18.74
CA LEU A 30 4.39 0.40 19.17
C LEU A 30 5.22 1.50 18.50
N ALA A 31 5.07 1.70 17.19
CA ALA A 31 5.79 2.74 16.46
C ALA A 31 5.47 4.15 17.00
N LEU A 32 4.22 4.42 17.41
CA LEU A 32 3.83 5.69 18.03
C LEU A 32 4.45 5.90 19.42
N PHE A 33 4.78 4.82 20.12
CA PHE A 33 5.42 4.88 21.45
C PHE A 33 6.96 4.86 21.39
N ILE A 34 7.57 4.70 20.21
CA ILE A 34 9.03 4.82 20.06
C ILE A 34 9.42 6.30 20.16
N PRO A 35 10.33 6.67 21.07
CA PRO A 35 10.76 8.06 21.22
C PRO A 35 11.54 8.54 19.99
N HIS A 36 11.28 9.78 19.57
CA HIS A 36 11.98 10.38 18.43
C HIS A 36 13.47 10.61 18.73
N GLU A 37 13.80 11.02 19.96
CA GLU A 37 15.15 11.30 20.43
C GLU A 37 15.51 10.49 21.68
N SER A 38 16.81 10.21 21.85
CA SER A 38 17.35 9.60 23.06
C SER A 38 17.27 10.57 24.24
N GLN A 39 17.26 10.06 25.47
CA GLN A 39 17.28 10.89 26.69
C GLN A 39 18.46 11.87 26.73
N ASP A 40 19.59 11.51 26.11
CA ASP A 40 20.79 12.35 26.02
C ASP A 40 20.76 13.38 24.86
N GLY A 41 19.65 13.46 24.09
CA GLY A 41 19.47 14.39 22.96
C GLY A 41 20.40 14.16 21.74
N THR A 42 21.36 13.26 21.85
CA THR A 42 22.43 13.06 20.85
C THR A 42 22.05 12.09 19.73
N ARG A 43 21.04 11.23 19.92
CA ARG A 43 20.67 10.18 18.96
C ARG A 43 19.18 10.23 18.62
N LYS A 44 18.87 10.14 17.33
CA LYS A 44 17.50 10.03 16.82
C LYS A 44 17.10 8.55 16.79
N VAL A 45 16.51 8.08 17.89
CA VAL A 45 16.22 6.65 18.11
C VAL A 45 15.25 6.12 17.06
N ALA A 46 14.12 6.81 16.84
CA ALA A 46 13.14 6.41 15.84
C ALA A 46 13.74 6.32 14.42
N LYS A 47 14.61 7.27 14.04
CA LYS A 47 15.25 7.29 12.72
C LYS A 47 16.22 6.12 12.52
N GLN A 48 16.94 5.72 13.57
CA GLN A 48 17.79 4.54 13.53
C GLN A 48 16.94 3.27 13.36
N PHE A 49 15.87 3.14 14.14
CA PHE A 49 14.92 2.02 14.01
C PHE A 49 14.34 1.93 12.60
N GLU A 50 13.88 3.06 12.04
CA GLU A 50 13.36 3.11 10.66
C GLU A 50 14.40 2.62 9.65
N HIS A 51 15.65 3.08 9.76
CA HIS A 51 16.71 2.67 8.83
C HIS A 51 17.06 1.18 8.95
N ASP A 52 17.14 0.65 10.18
CA ASP A 52 17.45 -0.77 10.42
C ASP A 52 16.31 -1.67 9.92
N LEU A 53 15.06 -1.25 10.09
CA LEU A 53 13.88 -2.01 9.65
C LEU A 53 13.65 -1.91 8.14
N ASP A 54 13.84 -0.73 7.53
CA ASP A 54 13.56 -0.48 6.11
C ASP A 54 14.29 -1.45 5.19
N SER A 55 15.57 -1.73 5.49
CA SER A 55 16.37 -2.70 4.73
C SER A 55 15.77 -4.11 4.82
N SER A 56 15.42 -4.57 6.03
CA SER A 56 14.80 -5.90 6.20
C SER A 56 13.39 -5.97 5.60
N ILE A 57 12.62 -4.88 5.66
CA ILE A 57 11.28 -4.81 5.09
C ILE A 57 11.36 -4.90 3.56
N THR A 58 12.22 -4.09 2.95
CA THR A 58 12.32 -3.97 1.49
C THR A 58 12.90 -5.24 0.86
N TYR A 59 13.92 -5.85 1.47
CA TYR A 59 14.61 -6.99 0.87
C TYR A 59 14.07 -8.36 1.30
N MET A 60 13.41 -8.47 2.45
CA MET A 60 12.96 -9.77 2.99
C MET A 60 11.45 -9.84 3.20
N ILE A 61 10.89 -8.91 3.97
CA ILE A 61 9.48 -9.02 4.39
C ILE A 61 8.53 -8.78 3.22
N LEU A 62 8.76 -7.72 2.44
CA LEU A 62 7.88 -7.34 1.32
C LEU A 62 7.90 -8.38 0.20
N PRO A 63 9.06 -8.90 -0.27
CA PRO A 63 9.10 -9.95 -1.27
C PRO A 63 8.48 -11.26 -0.76
N LEU A 64 8.74 -11.64 0.50
CA LEU A 64 8.15 -12.84 1.09
C LEU A 64 6.63 -12.73 1.23
N PHE A 65 6.14 -11.57 1.67
CA PHE A 65 4.70 -11.29 1.77
C PHE A 65 4.02 -11.36 0.40
N ALA A 66 4.62 -10.70 -0.60
CA ALA A 66 4.13 -10.73 -1.96
C ALA A 66 4.12 -12.17 -2.50
N PHE A 67 5.18 -12.95 -2.28
CA PHE A 67 5.24 -14.34 -2.71
C PHE A 67 4.16 -15.21 -2.06
N ALA A 68 3.95 -15.08 -0.74
CA ALA A 68 2.96 -15.86 -0.02
C ALA A 68 1.51 -15.52 -0.38
N ASN A 69 1.22 -14.25 -0.71
CA ASN A 69 -0.15 -13.77 -0.94
C ASN A 69 -0.50 -13.58 -2.43
N ALA A 70 0.49 -13.40 -3.31
CA ALA A 70 0.27 -13.27 -4.76
C ALA A 70 0.27 -14.61 -5.50
N GLY A 71 0.50 -15.74 -4.80
CA GLY A 71 0.35 -17.07 -5.38
C GLY A 71 -1.10 -17.32 -5.79
N ILE A 72 -1.38 -17.21 -7.09
CA ILE A 72 -2.69 -17.50 -7.70
C ILE A 72 -2.54 -18.81 -8.49
N ALA A 73 -3.39 -19.80 -8.19
CA ALA A 73 -3.49 -21.01 -9.00
C ALA A 73 -4.19 -20.67 -10.32
N LEU A 74 -3.46 -20.71 -11.43
CA LEU A 74 -3.96 -20.32 -12.77
C LEU A 74 -4.65 -21.49 -13.50
N ASP A 75 -4.78 -22.65 -12.84
CA ASP A 75 -5.18 -23.91 -13.48
C ASP A 75 -6.62 -23.93 -14.00
N ASN A 76 -7.44 -22.92 -13.67
CA ASN A 76 -8.80 -22.71 -14.21
C ASN A 76 -9.09 -21.23 -14.48
N LEU A 77 -8.23 -20.54 -15.23
CA LEU A 77 -8.54 -19.20 -15.74
C LEU A 77 -9.63 -19.27 -16.83
N SER A 78 -10.89 -19.25 -16.43
CA SER A 78 -12.00 -18.96 -17.33
C SER A 78 -12.11 -17.44 -17.57
N LEU A 79 -12.47 -17.02 -18.78
CA LEU A 79 -12.74 -15.60 -19.08
C LEU A 79 -13.83 -15.01 -18.17
N ASP A 80 -14.68 -15.87 -17.59
CA ASP A 80 -15.72 -15.50 -16.61
C ASP A 80 -15.15 -14.97 -15.29
N VAL A 81 -13.93 -15.36 -14.91
CA VAL A 81 -13.26 -14.87 -13.68
C VAL A 81 -12.86 -13.39 -13.83
N LEU A 82 -12.51 -12.97 -15.06
CA LEU A 82 -12.17 -11.59 -15.37
C LEU A 82 -13.40 -10.68 -15.40
N THR A 83 -14.57 -11.22 -15.74
CA THR A 83 -15.83 -10.48 -15.81
C THR A 83 -16.64 -10.55 -14.51
N HIS A 84 -16.15 -11.25 -13.48
CA HIS A 84 -16.81 -11.28 -12.19
C HIS A 84 -16.84 -9.88 -11.56
N ASP A 85 -17.99 -9.51 -11.01
CA ASP A 85 -18.25 -8.20 -10.38
C ASP A 85 -17.19 -7.78 -9.34
N ILE A 86 -16.62 -8.74 -8.60
CA ILE A 86 -15.61 -8.46 -7.57
C ILE A 86 -14.28 -8.08 -8.23
N THR A 87 -13.82 -8.86 -9.20
CA THR A 87 -12.60 -8.58 -9.97
C THR A 87 -12.70 -7.21 -10.63
N LEU A 88 -13.80 -6.92 -11.33
CA LEU A 88 -14.03 -5.63 -11.99
C LEU A 88 -14.14 -4.48 -11.00
N GLY A 89 -14.86 -4.67 -9.89
CA GLY A 89 -14.99 -3.68 -8.83
C GLY A 89 -13.64 -3.31 -8.21
N VAL A 90 -12.78 -4.31 -7.97
CA VAL A 90 -11.42 -4.10 -7.44
C VAL A 90 -10.53 -3.40 -8.47
N VAL A 91 -10.56 -3.82 -9.74
CA VAL A 91 -9.78 -3.17 -10.81
C VAL A 91 -10.20 -1.71 -10.97
N LEU A 92 -11.49 -1.43 -11.07
CA LEU A 92 -12.03 -0.07 -11.20
C LEU A 92 -11.76 0.77 -9.94
N GLY A 93 -11.94 0.19 -8.76
CA GLY A 93 -11.66 0.86 -7.49
C GLY A 93 -10.19 1.25 -7.34
N LEU A 94 -9.27 0.36 -7.72
CA LEU A 94 -7.83 0.64 -7.64
C LEU A 94 -7.37 1.59 -8.72
N PHE A 95 -7.78 1.36 -9.97
CA PHE A 95 -7.34 2.15 -11.10
C PHE A 95 -8.01 3.52 -11.10
N VAL A 96 -9.34 3.55 -11.21
CA VAL A 96 -10.12 4.78 -11.33
C VAL A 96 -10.31 5.46 -9.98
N GLY A 97 -10.62 4.69 -8.93
CA GLY A 97 -10.92 5.24 -7.60
C GLY A 97 -9.73 5.96 -6.98
N LYS A 98 -8.53 5.35 -6.96
CA LYS A 98 -7.33 6.02 -6.43
C LYS A 98 -6.91 7.21 -7.29
N GLN A 99 -6.98 7.08 -8.61
CA GLN A 99 -6.63 8.15 -9.52
C GLN A 99 -7.51 9.38 -9.31
N LEU A 100 -8.84 9.21 -9.34
CA LEU A 100 -9.78 10.30 -9.09
C LEU A 100 -9.63 10.85 -7.67
N GLY A 101 -9.53 10.00 -6.66
CA GLY A 101 -9.39 10.42 -5.27
C GLY A 101 -8.16 11.32 -5.04
N VAL A 102 -6.98 10.86 -5.47
CA VAL A 102 -5.73 11.62 -5.31
C VAL A 102 -5.76 12.90 -6.14
N PHE A 103 -6.15 12.82 -7.41
CA PHE A 103 -6.14 13.98 -8.31
C PHE A 103 -7.15 15.05 -7.86
N THR A 104 -8.38 14.66 -7.55
CA THR A 104 -9.42 15.59 -7.09
C THR A 104 -9.03 16.23 -5.76
N PHE A 105 -8.49 15.48 -4.80
CA PHE A 105 -8.08 16.06 -3.53
C PHE A 105 -6.92 17.05 -3.69
N CYS A 106 -5.92 16.72 -4.52
CA CYS A 106 -4.86 17.66 -4.86
C CYS A 106 -5.41 18.91 -5.56
N TRP A 107 -6.31 18.76 -6.52
CA TRP A 107 -6.95 19.87 -7.23
C TRP A 107 -7.70 20.81 -6.28
N VAL A 108 -8.55 20.25 -5.41
CA VAL A 108 -9.32 21.01 -4.42
C VAL A 108 -8.39 21.76 -3.47
N THR A 109 -7.32 21.10 -3.00
CA THR A 109 -6.34 21.72 -2.09
C THR A 109 -5.60 22.89 -2.75
N LEU A 110 -5.28 22.78 -4.05
CA LEU A 110 -4.69 23.87 -4.83
C LEU A 110 -5.67 25.02 -5.05
N GLN A 111 -6.94 24.71 -5.32
CA GLN A 111 -7.99 25.71 -5.56
C GLN A 111 -8.34 26.50 -4.28
N LEU A 112 -8.31 25.84 -3.11
CA LEU A 112 -8.49 26.47 -1.80
C LEU A 112 -7.25 27.27 -1.33
N GLY A 113 -6.12 27.18 -2.04
CA GLY A 113 -4.88 27.86 -1.69
C GLY A 113 -4.16 27.29 -0.46
N TRP A 114 -4.57 26.12 0.03
CA TRP A 114 -3.93 25.43 1.16
C TRP A 114 -2.57 24.85 0.81
N ALA A 115 -2.33 24.57 -0.48
CA ALA A 115 -1.05 24.13 -1.00
C ALA A 115 -0.67 24.94 -2.25
N LYS A 116 0.63 25.03 -2.54
CA LYS A 116 1.16 25.61 -3.77
C LYS A 116 2.01 24.57 -4.48
N LEU A 117 1.78 24.40 -5.77
CA LEU A 117 2.60 23.52 -6.58
C LEU A 117 4.00 24.14 -6.74
N PRO A 118 5.10 23.40 -6.48
CA PRO A 118 6.44 23.90 -6.75
C PRO A 118 6.60 24.15 -8.25
N ARG A 119 7.46 25.12 -8.61
CA ARG A 119 7.62 25.65 -9.98
C ARG A 119 8.01 24.60 -11.02
N GLU A 120 8.45 23.43 -10.57
CA GLU A 120 8.96 22.35 -11.39
C GLU A 120 7.93 21.28 -11.73
N ILE A 121 6.71 21.33 -11.19
CA ILE A 121 5.67 20.33 -11.40
C ILE A 121 4.60 20.86 -12.35
N ASN A 122 4.31 20.09 -13.41
CA ASN A 122 3.20 20.35 -14.34
C ASN A 122 1.94 19.58 -13.89
N GLY A 123 0.74 20.04 -14.25
CA GLY A 123 -0.51 19.31 -14.02
C GLY A 123 -0.51 17.90 -14.63
N TYR A 124 0.14 17.71 -15.78
CA TYR A 124 0.33 16.37 -16.37
C TYR A 124 1.23 15.47 -15.52
N LEU A 125 2.25 16.04 -14.85
CA LEU A 125 3.11 15.31 -13.94
C LEU A 125 2.35 14.91 -12.68
N LEU A 126 1.53 15.83 -12.14
CA LEU A 126 0.63 15.55 -11.01
C LEU A 126 -0.35 14.42 -11.33
N TYR A 127 -0.93 14.44 -12.53
CA TYR A 127 -1.80 13.37 -13.01
C TYR A 127 -1.05 12.03 -13.16
N GLY A 128 0.16 12.04 -13.72
CA GLY A 128 1.02 10.84 -13.77
C GLY A 128 1.32 10.25 -12.40
N ILE A 129 1.59 11.10 -11.39
CA ILE A 129 1.79 10.67 -9.99
C ILE A 129 0.49 10.07 -9.41
N SER A 130 -0.67 10.65 -9.73
CA SER A 130 -1.97 10.10 -9.29
C SER A 130 -2.26 8.71 -9.85
N LEU A 131 -1.82 8.42 -11.09
CA LEU A 131 -1.88 7.07 -11.67
C LEU A 131 -0.95 6.09 -10.94
N LEU A 132 0.28 6.52 -10.61
CA LEU A 132 1.21 5.67 -9.85
C LEU A 132 0.72 5.38 -8.43
N ALA A 133 -0.04 6.29 -7.81
CA ALA A 133 -0.70 6.03 -6.53
C ALA A 133 -1.72 4.88 -6.61
N GLY A 134 -2.22 4.58 -7.82
CA GLY A 134 -3.05 3.42 -8.16
C GLY A 134 -2.37 2.06 -7.90
N ILE A 135 -1.04 2.01 -7.81
CA ILE A 135 -0.30 0.78 -7.52
C ILE A 135 -0.56 0.37 -6.07
N GLY A 136 -1.51 -0.55 -5.90
CA GLY A 136 -1.94 -1.04 -4.60
C GLY A 136 -1.28 -2.35 -4.16
N PHE A 137 -0.77 -3.14 -5.12
CA PHE A 137 -0.26 -4.51 -4.98
C PHE A 137 -0.20 -5.06 -3.54
N THR A 138 0.87 -4.81 -2.78
CA THR A 138 1.06 -5.42 -1.45
C THR A 138 0.08 -4.92 -0.38
N MET A 139 -0.19 -3.61 -0.32
CA MET A 139 -1.15 -3.06 0.66
C MET A 139 -2.58 -3.46 0.31
N SER A 140 -2.93 -3.54 -0.96
CA SER A 140 -4.24 -4.01 -1.40
C SER A 140 -4.42 -5.50 -1.17
N LEU A 141 -3.41 -6.34 -1.44
CA LEU A 141 -3.44 -7.77 -1.11
C LEU A 141 -3.63 -7.99 0.38
N PHE A 142 -2.96 -7.19 1.21
CA PHE A 142 -3.13 -7.22 2.65
C PHE A 142 -4.55 -6.84 3.08
N ILE A 143 -5.10 -5.72 2.57
CA ILE A 143 -6.45 -5.29 2.95
C ILE A 143 -7.53 -6.26 2.43
N ALA A 144 -7.34 -6.83 1.24
CA ALA A 144 -8.22 -7.84 0.70
C ALA A 144 -8.23 -9.11 1.55
N SER A 145 -7.05 -9.61 1.96
CA SER A 145 -6.99 -10.75 2.86
C SER A 145 -7.75 -10.47 4.17
N LEU A 146 -7.60 -9.30 4.79
CA LEU A 146 -8.37 -8.97 6.00
C LEU A 146 -9.89 -8.91 5.77
N SER A 147 -10.32 -8.38 4.62
CA SER A 147 -11.74 -8.12 4.33
C SER A 147 -12.50 -9.40 3.98
N PHE A 148 -11.86 -10.32 3.26
CA PHE A 148 -12.50 -11.51 2.72
C PHE A 148 -12.20 -12.78 3.51
N GLU A 149 -11.09 -12.85 4.27
CA GLU A 149 -10.80 -13.98 5.19
C GLU A 149 -11.78 -14.02 6.38
N GLN A 150 -12.22 -12.85 6.88
CA GLN A 150 -13.24 -12.77 7.94
C GLN A 150 -14.65 -13.15 7.46
N SER A 151 -14.91 -13.09 6.15
CA SER A 151 -16.24 -13.28 5.59
C SER A 151 -16.61 -14.75 5.32
N GLY A 152 -15.74 -15.71 5.65
CA GLY A 152 -16.06 -17.15 5.78
C GLY A 152 -16.61 -17.87 4.54
N THR A 153 -16.61 -17.23 3.37
CA THR A 153 -17.34 -17.71 2.20
C THR A 153 -16.38 -17.83 1.00
N ASN A 154 -16.18 -19.07 0.54
CA ASN A 154 -15.62 -19.48 -0.75
C ASN A 154 -14.18 -19.04 -1.09
N SER A 155 -13.29 -20.02 -1.20
CA SER A 155 -11.93 -19.90 -1.77
C SER A 155 -11.88 -19.31 -3.18
N ALA A 156 -12.99 -19.39 -3.94
CA ALA A 156 -13.12 -18.76 -5.25
C ALA A 156 -13.05 -17.23 -5.18
N LEU A 157 -13.67 -16.60 -4.16
CA LEU A 157 -13.69 -15.14 -4.03
C LEU A 157 -12.30 -14.56 -3.73
N LEU A 158 -11.46 -15.31 -3.01
CA LEU A 158 -10.08 -14.94 -2.71
C LEU A 158 -9.17 -14.99 -3.95
N LEU A 159 -9.52 -15.78 -4.98
CA LEU A 159 -8.78 -15.77 -6.24
C LEU A 159 -9.14 -14.54 -7.08
N ASP A 160 -10.43 -14.19 -7.12
CA ASP A 160 -10.98 -13.07 -7.89
C ASP A 160 -10.39 -11.72 -7.45
N GLU A 161 -10.28 -11.48 -6.13
CA GLU A 161 -9.72 -10.23 -5.60
C GLU A 161 -8.23 -10.05 -5.93
N ARG A 162 -7.42 -11.11 -5.80
CA ARG A 162 -5.96 -11.07 -5.97
C ARG A 162 -5.63 -10.80 -7.43
N LEU A 163 -6.38 -11.44 -8.31
CA LEU A 163 -6.30 -11.24 -9.76
C LEU A 163 -6.68 -9.80 -10.13
N GLY A 164 -7.77 -9.28 -9.57
CA GLY A 164 -8.19 -7.88 -9.75
C GLY A 164 -7.13 -6.88 -9.26
N ILE A 165 -6.51 -7.12 -8.11
CA ILE A 165 -5.44 -6.26 -7.56
C ILE A 165 -4.21 -6.27 -8.47
N MET A 166 -3.81 -7.44 -8.98
CA MET A 166 -2.68 -7.56 -9.89
C MET A 166 -2.94 -6.82 -11.20
N ILE A 167 -4.11 -7.03 -11.83
CA ILE A 167 -4.48 -6.34 -13.07
C ILE A 167 -4.55 -4.82 -12.85
N GLY A 168 -5.25 -4.36 -11.81
CA GLY A 168 -5.38 -2.93 -11.51
C GLY A 168 -4.03 -2.26 -11.23
N SER A 169 -3.13 -2.95 -10.53
CA SER A 169 -1.78 -2.42 -10.24
C SER A 169 -0.89 -2.38 -11.48
N ILE A 170 -0.95 -3.38 -12.36
CA ILE A 170 -0.23 -3.40 -13.64
C ILE A 170 -0.75 -2.28 -14.55
N LEU A 171 -2.06 -2.14 -14.69
CA LEU A 171 -2.67 -1.07 -15.49
C LEU A 171 -2.24 0.31 -14.98
N SER A 172 -2.33 0.54 -13.67
CA SER A 172 -1.90 1.80 -13.03
C SER A 172 -0.42 2.10 -13.27
N GLY A 173 0.44 1.08 -13.12
CA GLY A 173 1.89 1.21 -13.32
C GLY A 173 2.26 1.49 -14.77
N VAL A 174 1.65 0.78 -15.72
CA VAL A 174 1.90 0.96 -17.15
C VAL A 174 1.41 2.32 -17.63
N SER A 175 0.16 2.68 -17.31
CA SER A 175 -0.39 3.99 -17.69
C SER A 175 0.37 5.13 -17.03
N GLY A 176 0.70 5.00 -15.73
CA GLY A 176 1.47 5.98 -14.99
C GLY A 176 2.86 6.19 -15.59
N TYR A 177 3.57 5.10 -15.94
CA TYR A 177 4.87 5.17 -16.59
C TYR A 177 4.80 5.92 -17.94
N PHE A 178 3.84 5.59 -18.81
CA PHE A 178 3.71 6.25 -20.12
C PHE A 178 3.39 7.74 -19.98
N VAL A 179 2.45 8.10 -19.10
CA VAL A 179 2.08 9.49 -18.85
C VAL A 179 3.27 10.26 -18.28
N LEU A 180 4.00 9.70 -17.31
CA LEU A 180 5.15 10.36 -16.71
C LEU A 180 6.29 10.52 -17.71
N LYS A 181 6.57 9.50 -18.52
CA LYS A 181 7.57 9.56 -19.58
C LYS A 181 7.28 10.69 -20.55
N TRP A 182 6.02 10.82 -21.00
CA TRP A 182 5.60 11.89 -21.89
C TRP A 182 5.64 13.28 -21.22
N ALA A 183 5.21 13.39 -19.96
CA ALA A 183 5.22 14.64 -19.21
C ALA A 183 6.65 15.14 -18.92
N LEU A 184 7.59 14.23 -18.67
CA LEU A 184 9.00 14.57 -18.45
C LEU A 184 9.72 14.95 -19.75
N GLN A 185 9.38 14.32 -20.87
CA GLN A 185 9.93 14.66 -22.18
C GLN A 185 9.54 16.07 -22.65
N GLN A 186 8.36 16.57 -22.27
CA GLN A 186 7.96 17.94 -22.59
C GLN A 186 8.71 19.02 -21.80
N LYS A 187 9.43 18.63 -20.74
CA LYS A 187 10.18 19.55 -19.88
C LYS A 187 11.68 19.61 -20.24
N ALA A 188 12.17 18.66 -21.04
CA ALA A 188 13.54 18.61 -21.54
C ALA A 188 13.67 19.35 -22.88
#